data_AF-A0A2A7B2L3-F1
#
_entry.id   AF-A0A2A7B2L3-F1
#
_cell.length_a   1.000
_cell.length_b   1.000
_cell.length_c   1.000
_cell.angle_alpha   90.00
_cell.angle_beta   90.00
_cell.angle_gamma   90.00
#
_symmetry.space_group_name_H-M   'P 1'
#
loop_
_entity.id
_entity.type
_entity.pdbx_description
1 polymer ?
#
loop_
_entity_poly.entity_id
_entity_poly.type
_entity_poly.pdbx_seq_one_letter_code
_entity_poly.pdbx_strand_id
1 'polypeptide(L)'
;MMKQNGNTSEQSERGLLPYVVIVAATKGDPEAMKMVVQHYEGYISYLSTRTLKDERGNTYYGIDEDIRDRLRSKLMRAVLDFEV
;
A
#
# COMPACT_ATOMS: atom_id res chain seq x y z
N MET A 1 -30.58 24.72 -25.58
CA MET A 1 -30.64 23.66 -24.54
C MET A 1 -29.23 23.15 -24.30
N MET A 2 -28.64 23.51 -23.15
CA MET A 2 -27.32 23.03 -22.73
C MET A 2 -27.44 21.56 -22.30
N LYS A 3 -26.67 20.67 -22.92
CA LYS A 3 -26.50 19.28 -22.47
C LYS A 3 -25.25 19.21 -21.59
N GLN A 4 -25.41 18.46 -20.51
CA GLN A 4 -24.60 18.42 -19.31
C GLN A 4 -23.14 18.06 -19.59
N ASN A 5 -22.22 18.83 -18.99
CA ASN A 5 -20.83 18.44 -18.82
C ASN A 5 -20.78 17.30 -17.79
N GLY A 6 -20.40 16.10 -18.23
CA GLY A 6 -20.04 15.02 -17.32
C GLY A 6 -18.83 15.45 -16.51
N ASN A 7 -18.97 15.41 -15.18
CA ASN A 7 -17.93 15.74 -14.21
C ASN A 7 -16.66 14.92 -14.47
N THR A 8 -15.58 15.60 -14.87
CA THR A 8 -14.23 15.05 -15.03
C THR A 8 -13.48 14.98 -13.68
N SER A 9 -14.18 14.70 -12.57
CA SER A 9 -13.59 14.62 -11.21
C SER A 9 -13.59 13.21 -10.62
N GLU A 10 -14.52 12.34 -11.01
CA GLU A 10 -14.71 11.01 -10.39
C GLU A 10 -13.68 9.94 -10.79
N GLN A 11 -12.79 10.23 -11.74
CA GLN A 11 -11.72 9.30 -12.12
C GLN A 11 -10.43 9.50 -11.32
N SER A 12 -10.23 10.66 -10.70
CA SER A 12 -8.95 11.01 -10.03
C SER A 12 -8.72 10.29 -8.70
N GLU A 13 -9.80 9.86 -8.04
CA GLU A 13 -9.74 9.22 -6.72
C GLU A 13 -9.76 7.68 -6.79
N ARG A 14 -9.86 7.10 -7.99
CA ARG A 14 -9.94 5.64 -8.16
C ARG A 14 -8.64 4.99 -7.69
N GLY A 15 -8.70 4.35 -6.52
CA GLY A 15 -7.57 3.67 -5.92
C GLY A 15 -6.80 4.50 -4.90
N LEU A 16 -7.28 5.68 -4.50
CA LEU A 16 -6.74 6.37 -3.32
C LEU A 16 -7.43 5.87 -2.04
N LEU A 17 -6.70 5.87 -0.94
CA LEU A 17 -7.29 5.69 0.38
C LEU A 17 -8.17 6.90 0.74
N PRO A 18 -9.36 6.70 1.33
CA PRO A 18 -10.17 7.81 1.80
C PRO A 18 -9.39 8.68 2.78
N TYR A 19 -9.47 10.00 2.64
CA TYR A 19 -8.77 10.95 3.51
C TYR A 19 -9.06 10.69 5.00
N VAL A 20 -10.31 10.35 5.34
CA VAL A 20 -10.72 10.00 6.70
C VAL A 20 -9.94 8.81 7.28
N VAL A 21 -9.58 7.84 6.44
CA VAL A 21 -8.76 6.68 6.84
C VAL A 21 -7.33 7.12 7.11
N ILE A 22 -6.77 7.99 6.25
CA ILE A 22 -5.41 8.52 6.42
C ILE A 22 -5.32 9.29 7.75
N VAL A 23 -6.25 10.20 8.01
CA VAL A 23 -6.30 10.97 9.27
C VAL A 23 -6.50 10.09 10.50
N ALA A 24 -7.30 9.03 10.42
CA ALA A 24 -7.48 8.11 11.54
C ALA A 24 -6.20 7.30 11.79
N ALA A 25 -5.53 6.84 10.73
CA ALA A 25 -4.30 6.08 10.83
C ALA A 25 -3.14 6.90 11.42
N THR A 26 -3.02 8.19 11.08
CA THR A 26 -1.99 9.09 11.66
C THR A 26 -2.21 9.33 13.16
N LYS A 27 -3.46 9.20 13.64
CA LYS A 27 -3.81 9.24 15.07
C LYS A 27 -3.62 7.91 15.80
N GLY A 28 -3.13 6.87 15.11
CA GLY A 28 -2.87 5.55 15.67
C GLY A 28 -4.10 4.63 15.74
N ASP A 29 -5.17 4.91 14.99
CA ASP A 29 -6.32 4.00 14.91
C ASP A 29 -5.90 2.64 14.28
N PRO A 30 -6.06 1.51 14.98
CA PRO A 30 -5.59 0.21 14.49
C PRO A 30 -6.29 -0.29 13.23
N GLU A 31 -7.61 -0.04 13.09
CA GLU A 31 -8.37 -0.50 11.93
C GLU A 31 -8.05 0.36 10.71
N ALA A 32 -7.87 1.67 10.91
CA ALA A 32 -7.39 2.57 9.87
C ALA A 32 -5.99 2.18 9.40
N MET A 33 -5.06 1.92 10.32
CA MET A 33 -3.70 1.46 10.01
C MET A 33 -3.72 0.16 9.20
N LYS A 34 -4.57 -0.80 9.59
CA LYS A 34 -4.76 -2.06 8.85
C LYS A 34 -5.26 -1.81 7.43
N MET A 35 -6.21 -0.92 7.22
CA MET A 35 -6.68 -0.54 5.89
C MET A 35 -5.55 0.07 5.04
N VAL A 36 -4.69 0.92 5.63
CA VAL A 36 -3.52 1.46 4.93
C VAL A 36 -2.55 0.35 4.52
N VAL A 37 -2.21 -0.57 5.43
CA VAL A 37 -1.28 -1.68 5.14
C VAL A 37 -1.86 -2.60 4.06
N GLN A 38 -3.14 -2.94 4.13
CA GLN A 38 -3.83 -3.77 3.12
C GLN A 38 -3.83 -3.10 1.75
N HIS A 39 -4.05 -1.79 1.68
CA HIS A 39 -4.02 -1.03 0.43
C HIS A 39 -2.66 -1.15 -0.29
N TYR A 40 -1.56 -1.15 0.46
CA TYR A 40 -0.20 -1.28 -0.08
C TYR A 40 0.32 -2.72 -0.16
N GLU A 41 -0.46 -3.74 0.21
CA GLU A 41 0.03 -5.13 0.30
C GLU A 41 0.57 -5.67 -1.02
N GLY A 42 -0.09 -5.35 -2.15
CA GLY A 42 0.39 -5.73 -3.47
C GLY A 42 1.74 -5.11 -3.82
N TYR A 43 1.91 -3.82 -3.51
CA TYR A 43 3.16 -3.11 -3.78
C TYR A 43 4.30 -3.59 -2.87
N ILE A 44 4.00 -3.84 -1.59
CA ILE A 44 4.94 -4.44 -0.65
C ILE A 44 5.37 -5.82 -1.16
N SER A 45 4.43 -6.67 -1.60
CA SER A 45 4.73 -8.01 -2.11
C SER A 45 5.64 -7.96 -3.34
N TYR A 46 5.36 -7.03 -4.26
CA TYR A 46 6.19 -6.78 -5.43
C TYR A 46 7.62 -6.38 -5.05
N LEU A 47 7.79 -5.40 -4.13
CA LEU A 47 9.11 -4.95 -3.68
C LEU A 47 9.87 -6.01 -2.86
N SER A 48 9.14 -6.94 -2.26
CA SER A 48 9.68 -8.05 -1.48
C SER A 48 10.03 -9.26 -2.34
N THR A 49 9.70 -9.27 -3.63
CA THR A 49 10.02 -10.39 -4.52
C THR A 49 11.51 -10.44 -4.80
N ARG A 50 12.11 -11.61 -4.61
CA ARG A 50 13.52 -11.88 -4.86
C ARG A 50 13.70 -13.13 -5.71
N THR A 51 14.81 -13.13 -6.41
CA THR A 51 15.26 -14.27 -7.20
C THR A 51 16.10 -15.16 -6.29
N LEU A 52 15.62 -16.36 -6.05
CA LEU A 52 16.26 -17.37 -5.22
C LEU A 52 16.80 -18.48 -6.13
N LYS A 53 17.89 -19.11 -5.70
CA LYS A 53 18.50 -20.25 -6.40
C LYS A 53 18.43 -21.46 -5.50
N ASP A 54 17.98 -22.59 -6.04
CA ASP A 54 18.04 -23.87 -5.33
C ASP A 54 19.43 -24.50 -5.46
N GLU A 55 19.65 -25.59 -4.72
CA GLU A 55 20.91 -26.36 -4.73
C GLU A 55 21.22 -26.99 -6.10
N ARG A 56 20.22 -27.10 -6.97
CA ARG A 56 20.31 -27.66 -8.31
C ARG A 56 20.55 -26.59 -9.38
N GLY A 57 20.65 -25.32 -8.98
CA GLY A 57 20.87 -24.18 -9.87
C GLY A 57 19.60 -23.60 -10.52
N ASN A 58 18.41 -24.10 -10.18
CA ASN A 58 17.16 -23.55 -10.70
C ASN A 58 16.84 -22.23 -10.00
N THR A 59 16.33 -21.30 -10.80
CA THR A 59 15.99 -19.95 -10.35
C THR A 59 14.49 -19.86 -10.13
N TYR A 60 14.06 -19.41 -8.95
CA TYR A 60 12.66 -19.19 -8.62
C TYR A 60 12.42 -17.79 -8.05
N TYR A 61 11.20 -17.30 -8.23
CA TYR A 61 10.76 -16.02 -7.66
C TYR A 61 9.99 -16.32 -6.38
N GLY A 62 10.47 -15.81 -5.25
CA GLY A 62 9.84 -15.94 -3.94
C GLY A 62 9.70 -14.57 -3.27
N ILE A 63 8.74 -14.46 -2.36
CA ILE A 63 8.66 -13.31 -1.47
C ILE A 63 9.70 -13.50 -0.37
N ASP A 64 10.57 -12.52 -0.21
CA ASP A 64 11.44 -12.40 0.95
C ASP A 64 10.61 -11.85 2.12
N GLU A 65 10.32 -12.72 3.07
CA GLU A 65 9.44 -12.45 4.22
C GLU A 65 10.02 -11.39 5.15
N ASP A 66 11.33 -11.39 5.35
CA ASP A 66 12.00 -10.39 6.19
C ASP A 66 11.92 -8.99 5.55
N ILE A 67 12.10 -8.91 4.22
CA ILE A 67 11.90 -7.65 3.49
C ILE A 67 10.44 -7.20 3.56
N ARG A 68 9.49 -8.13 3.40
CA ARG A 68 8.06 -7.84 3.46
C ARG A 68 7.67 -7.22 4.79
N ASP A 69 8.07 -7.85 5.89
CA ASP A 69 7.75 -7.39 7.23
C ASP A 69 8.45 -6.08 7.55
N ARG A 70 9.71 -5.91 7.13
CA ARG A 70 10.43 -4.64 7.27
C ARG A 70 9.76 -3.50 6.50
N LEU A 71 9.24 -3.74 5.30
CA LEU A 71 8.50 -2.76 4.51
C LEU A 71 7.18 -2.40 5.19
N ARG A 72 6.43 -3.39 5.70
CA ARG A 72 5.20 -3.17 6.48
C ARG A 72 5.48 -2.29 7.70
N SER A 73 6.49 -2.62 8.52
CA SER A 73 6.82 -1.83 9.71
C SER A 73 7.25 -0.39 9.37
N LYS A 74 8.02 -0.21 8.29
CA LYS A 74 8.40 1.13 7.81
C LYS A 74 7.21 1.95 7.34
N LEU A 75 6.28 1.34 6.62
CA LEU A 75 5.04 1.99 6.20
C LEU A 75 4.24 2.45 7.41
N MET A 76 4.01 1.56 8.39
CA MET A 76 3.25 1.91 9.60
C MET A 76 3.88 3.08 10.35
N ARG A 77 5.22 3.08 10.48
CA ARG A 77 5.93 4.20 11.11
C ARG A 77 5.78 5.49 10.30
N ALA A 78 5.97 5.43 8.99
CA ALA A 78 5.84 6.60 8.12
C ALA A 78 4.42 7.20 8.17
N VAL A 79 3.38 6.36 8.32
CA VAL A 79 1.99 6.80 8.48
C VAL A 79 1.78 7.52 9.82
N LEU A 80 2.40 7.06 10.91
CA LEU A 80 2.32 7.74 12.20
C LEU A 80 3.04 9.11 12.19
N ASP A 81 4.12 9.21 11.42
CA ASP A 81 4.91 10.44 11.26
C ASP A 81 4.35 11.37 10.16
N PHE A 82 3.26 11.00 9.49
CA PHE A 82 2.72 11.73 8.35
C PHE A 82 1.91 12.96 8.79
N GLU A 83 2.35 14.14 8.37
CA GLU A 83 1.65 15.41 8.60
C GLU A 83 0.50 15.57 7.58
N VAL A 84 -0.70 15.82 8.10
CA VAL A 84 -1.95 15.96 7.34
C VAL A 84 -2.46 17.39 7.34
#